data_AF-R9IWE2-F1
#
_entry.id   AF-R9IWE2-F1
#
_cell.length_a   1.000
_cell.length_b   1.000
_cell.length_c   1.000
_cell.angle_alpha   90.00
_cell.angle_beta   90.00
_cell.angle_gamma   90.00
#
_symmetry.space_group_name_H-M   'P 1'
#
loop_
_entity.id
_entity.type
_entity.pdbx_description
1 polymer ?
#
loop_
_entity_poly.entity_id
_entity_poly.type
_entity_poly.pdbx_seq_one_letter_code
_entity_poly.pdbx_strand_id
1 'polypeptide(L)' 'MAMRRANGSGNVVKMKGNRRKPWRAHVTVGWTEDGKQILKNIGYFESRKEADKALVDYLSCPYDLTAPQMTERENP' A
#
# COMPACT_ATOMS: atom_id res chain seq x y z
N MET A 1 10.11 22.74 -4.35
CA MET A 1 10.56 21.46 -4.97
C MET A 1 9.60 20.35 -4.54
N ALA A 2 8.67 19.94 -5.39
CA ALA A 2 7.80 18.80 -5.08
C ALA A 2 8.62 17.51 -5.30
N MET A 3 9.04 16.86 -4.21
CA MET A 3 9.76 15.59 -4.25
C MET A 3 8.81 14.51 -4.78
N ARG A 4 8.71 14.40 -6.10
CA ARG A 4 7.98 13.33 -6.77
C ARG A 4 8.79 12.07 -6.54
N ARG A 5 8.28 11.15 -5.72
CA ARG A 5 8.96 9.87 -5.48
C ARG A 5 9.19 9.17 -6.82
N ALA A 6 10.31 8.45 -6.94
CA ALA A 6 10.65 7.73 -8.16
C ALA A 6 9.51 6.77 -8.56
N ASN A 7 9.30 6.62 -9.87
CA ASN A 7 8.24 5.78 -10.42
C ASN A 7 8.32 4.37 -9.80
N GLY A 8 7.21 3.85 -9.26
CA GLY A 8 7.15 2.53 -8.60
C GLY A 8 7.21 2.55 -7.07
N SER A 9 7.42 3.71 -6.43
CA SER A 9 7.54 3.80 -4.97
C SER A 9 6.23 3.63 -4.18
N GLY A 10 5.08 3.62 -4.84
CA GLY A 10 3.78 3.57 -4.17
C GLY A 10 3.38 4.84 -3.41
N ASN A 11 2.20 4.79 -2.80
CA ASN A 11 1.53 5.90 -2.15
C ASN A 11 0.85 5.43 -0.84
N VAL A 12 0.89 6.31 0.16
CA VAL A 12 0.19 6.17 1.44
C VAL A 12 -0.98 7.14 1.47
N VAL A 13 -2.20 6.62 1.50
CA VAL A 13 -3.43 7.41 1.47
C VAL A 13 -4.21 7.22 2.76
N LYS A 14 -4.66 8.33 3.36
CA LYS A 14 -5.58 8.30 4.49
C LYS A 14 -7.01 8.08 3.98
N MET A 15 -7.64 6.99 4.40
CA MET A 15 -9.04 6.71 4.10
C MET A 15 -9.98 7.57 4.96
N LYS A 16 -11.04 8.09 4.35
CA LYS A 16 -12.07 8.91 5.01
C LYS A 16 -12.98 8.03 5.87
N GLY A 17 -13.18 8.38 7.15
CA GLY A 17 -14.09 7.70 8.08
C GLY A 17 -13.45 7.36 9.43
N ASN A 18 -14.21 6.71 10.33
CA ASN A 18 -13.74 6.30 11.65
C ASN A 18 -13.21 4.86 11.62
N ARG A 19 -12.04 4.65 11.00
CA ARG A 19 -11.38 3.34 10.93
C ARG A 19 -10.26 3.25 11.95
N ARG A 20 -10.12 2.06 12.56
CA ARG A 20 -8.99 1.73 13.45
C ARG A 20 -7.64 1.96 12.75
N LYS A 21 -7.53 1.56 11.48
CA LYS A 21 -6.35 1.72 10.64
C LYS A 21 -6.64 2.59 9.41
N PRO A 22 -6.59 3.92 9.53
CA PRO A 22 -7.01 4.81 8.44
C PRO A 22 -5.96 4.95 7.34
N TRP A 23 -4.71 4.52 7.52
CA TRP A 23 -3.64 4.68 6.53
C TRP A 23 -3.50 3.45 5.66
N ARG A 24 -3.70 3.59 4.34
CA ARG A 24 -3.52 2.52 3.36
C ARG A 24 -2.22 2.74 2.59
N ALA A 25 -1.29 1.80 2.68
CA ALA A 25 -0.10 1.76 1.84
C ALA A 25 -0.35 0.87 0.61
N HIS A 26 -0.09 1.38 -0.58
CA HIS A 26 -0.22 0.63 -1.82
C HIS A 26 0.87 1.02 -2.81
N VAL A 27 1.28 0.10 -3.66
CA VAL A 27 2.28 0.32 -4.71
C VAL A 27 1.68 0.12 -6.07
N THR A 28 2.13 0.89 -7.05
CA THR A 28 1.77 0.67 -8.44
C THR A 28 2.72 -0.35 -9.03
N VAL A 29 2.20 -1.53 -9.37
CA VAL A 29 3.02 -2.62 -9.92
C VAL A 29 3.00 -2.64 -11.45
N GLY A 30 2.03 -1.97 -12.08
CA GLY A 30 1.92 -1.92 -13.53
C GLY A 30 0.69 -1.18 -13.99
N TRP A 31 0.40 -1.32 -15.28
CA TRP A 31 -0.76 -0.76 -15.96
C TRP A 31 -1.40 -1.86 -16.79
N THR A 32 -2.73 -1.95 -16.79
CA THR A 32 -3.44 -2.82 -17.73
C THR A 32 -3.39 -2.20 -19.13
N GLU A 33 -3.65 -3.02 -20.16
CA GLU A 33 -3.72 -2.55 -21.55
C GLU A 33 -4.80 -1.48 -21.75
N ASP A 34 -5.86 -1.50 -20.93
CA ASP A 34 -6.90 -0.45 -20.89
C ASP A 34 -6.44 0.86 -20.23
N GLY A 35 -5.17 0.99 -19.84
CA GLY A 35 -4.63 2.16 -19.15
C GLY A 35 -5.03 2.29 -17.67
N LYS A 36 -5.56 1.22 -17.05
CA LYS A 36 -5.87 1.24 -15.61
C LYS A 36 -4.63 0.92 -14.80
N GLN A 37 -4.40 1.69 -13.74
CA GLN A 37 -3.29 1.47 -12.83
C GLN A 37 -3.50 0.21 -11.98
N ILE A 38 -2.55 -0.72 -12.03
CA ILE A 38 -2.58 -1.92 -11.19
C ILE A 38 -1.93 -1.57 -9.85
N LEU A 39 -2.76 -1.50 -8.82
CA LEU A 39 -2.38 -1.13 -7.46
C LEU A 39 -2.31 -2.39 -6.60
N LYS A 40 -1.14 -2.70 -6.05
CA LYS A 40 -0.96 -3.76 -5.05
C LYS A 40 -1.03 -3.15 -3.65
N ASN A 41 -1.96 -3.63 -2.84
CA ASN A 41 -2.05 -3.20 -1.44
C ASN A 41 -0.94 -3.88 -0.63
N ILE A 42 -0.16 -3.08 0.09
CA ILE A 42 0.80 -3.60 1.07
C ILE A 42 0.05 -3.90 2.38
N GLY A 43 -0.81 -2.97 2.83
CA GLY A 43 -1.58 -3.14 4.06
C GLY A 43 -2.23 -1.87 4.57
N TYR A 44 -2.84 -2.00 5.76
CA TYR A 44 -3.50 -0.92 6.49
C TYR A 44 -2.82 -0.68 7.84
N PHE A 45 -2.62 0.58 8.20
CA PHE A 45 -1.85 1.00 9.36
C PHE A 45 -2.58 2.08 10.17
N GLU A 46 -2.22 2.20 11.44
CA GLU A 46 -2.78 3.18 12.38
C GLU A 46 -2.12 4.54 12.21
N SER A 47 -0.84 4.55 11.84
CA SER A 47 -0.04 5.75 11.64
C SER A 47 0.52 5.84 10.22
N ARG A 48 0.68 7.08 9.73
CA ARG A 48 1.38 7.36 8.47
C ARG A 48 2.82 6.85 8.50
N LYS A 49 3.49 6.96 9.65
CA LYS A 49 4.90 6.54 9.79
C LYS A 49 5.04 5.02 9.59
N GLU A 50 4.12 4.24 10.14
CA GLU A 50 4.10 2.78 9.95
C GLU A 50 3.86 2.41 8.48
N ALA A 51 2.91 3.08 7.84
CA ALA A 51 2.61 2.88 6.43
C ALA A 51 3.79 3.26 5.51
N ASP A 52 4.48 4.37 5.79
CA ASP A 52 5.68 4.77 5.06
C ASP A 52 6.83 3.78 5.30
N LYS A 53 7.03 3.31 6.54
CA LYS A 53 8.04 2.30 6.86
C LYS A 53 7.78 0.99 6.11
N ALA A 54 6.56 0.47 6.16
CA ALA A 54 6.19 -0.76 5.44
C ALA A 54 6.37 -0.64 3.91
N LEU A 55 6.17 0.57 3.37
CA LEU A 55 6.40 0.86 1.96
C LEU A 55 7.89 0.92 1.63
N VAL A 56 8.72 1.53 2.49
CA VAL A 56 10.19 1.52 2.33
C VAL A 56 10.75 0.11 2.46
N ASP A 57 10.28 -0.66 3.44
CA ASP A 57 10.66 -2.06 3.66
C ASP A 57 10.32 -2.91 2.42
N TYR A 58 9.14 -2.70 1.82
CA TYR A 58 8.72 -3.37 0.58
C TYR A 58 9.61 -3.02 -0.63
N LEU A 59 10.13 -1.79 -0.70
CA LEU A 59 11.04 -1.36 -1.78
C LEU A 59 12.48 -1.83 -1.55
N SER A 60 12.92 -1.88 -0.29
CA SER A 60 14.27 -2.27 0.10
C SER A 60 14.50 -3.78 -0.01
N CYS A 61 13.46 -4.58 0.25
CA CYS A 61 13.50 -6.03 0.18
C CYS A 61 12.31 -6.53 -0.67
N PRO A 62 12.47 -6.67 -2.01
CA PRO A 62 11.42 -7.22 -2.85
C PRO A 62 11.14 -8.71 -2.56
N TYR A 63 12.03 -9.37 -1.82
CA TYR A 63 11.85 -10.72 -1.31
C TYR A 63 11.46 -10.66 0.17
N ASP A 64 10.35 -11.34 0.47
CA ASP A 64 10.05 -11.96 1.77
C ASP A 64 8.96 -11.34 2.66
N LEU A 65 8.00 -10.60 2.11
CA LEU A 65 6.73 -10.34 2.82
C LEU A 65 5.52 -10.48 1.90
N THR A 66 5.42 -11.61 1.18
CA THR A 66 4.10 -12.21 0.94
C THR A 66 3.62 -12.79 2.27
N ALA A 67 3.42 -11.96 3.28
CA ALA A 67 2.54 -12.32 4.37
C ALA A 67 1.12 -12.26 3.76
N PRO A 68 0.40 -13.38 3.58
CA PRO A 68 -1.02 -13.31 3.31
C PRO A 68 -1.66 -12.70 4.56
N GLN A 69 -1.80 -11.37 4.61
CA GLN A 69 -2.63 -10.73 5.61
C GLN A 69 -4.08 -11.06 5.27
N MET A 70 -4.48 -12.23 5.77
CA MET A 70 -5.80 -12.73 6.08
C MET A 70 -6.92 -11.91 5.44
N THR A 71 -7.45 -12.45 4.33
CA THR A 71 -8.81 -12.14 3.91
C THR A 71 -9.75 -12.82 4.90
N GLU A 72 -9.94 -12.22 6.07
CA GLU A 72 -11.05 -12.56 6.97
C GLU A 72 -12.33 -11.98 6.34
N ARG A 73 -12.82 -12.64 5.29
CA ARG A 73 -14.22 -12.51 4.89
C ARG A 73 -15.01 -13.43 5.82
N GLU A 74 -15.38 -12.96 7.00
CA GLU A 74 -16.53 -13.54 7.69
C GLU A 74 -17.78 -13.16 6.89
N ASN A 75 -18.38 -14.18 6.31
CA ASN A 75 -19.66 -14.14 5.58
C ASN A 75 -20.73 -14.78 6.49
N PRO A 76 -21.85 -14.10 6.80
CA PRO A 76 -23.10 -14.79 7.08
C PRO A 76 -23.78 -15.21 5.77
#